data_AF-A0AAD5NDF0-F1
#
_entry.id   AF-A0AAD5NDF0-F1
#
_cell.length_a   1.000
_cell.length_b   1.000
_cell.length_c   1.000
_cell.angle_alpha   90.00
_cell.angle_beta   90.00
_cell.angle_gamma   90.00
#
_symmetry.space_group_name_H-M   'P 1'
#
loop_
_entity.id
_entity.type
_entity.pdbx_description
1 polymer ?
#
loop_
_entity_poly.entity_id
_entity_poly.type
_entity_poly.pdbx_seq_one_letter_code
_entity_poly.pdbx_strand_id
1 'polypeptide(L)'
;MGNSPSAGMNRALAESNSLRIRRQYDEITWSSFLEMIKELNKKCSRFRNENGKYICFALDKSCTDGVFWKNKARIKCFSVRLF
;
A
#
# COMPACT_ATOMS: atom_id res chain seq x y z
N MET A 1 29.76 2.14 -35.47
CA MET A 1 28.54 1.33 -35.29
C MET A 1 28.42 0.98 -33.82
N GLY A 2 27.64 1.76 -33.05
CA GLY A 2 27.42 1.50 -31.62
C GLY A 2 25.95 1.17 -31.40
N ASN A 3 25.62 -0.12 -31.31
CA ASN A 3 24.28 -0.54 -30.91
C ASN A 3 24.17 -0.37 -29.39
N SER A 4 23.38 0.60 -28.95
CA SER A 4 23.09 0.84 -27.53
C SER A 4 22.22 -0.30 -26.97
N PRO A 5 22.62 -1.04 -25.92
CA PRO A 5 21.82 -2.14 -25.34
C PRO A 5 20.68 -1.67 -24.41
N SER A 6 20.43 -0.37 -24.29
CA SER A 6 19.73 0.22 -23.15
C SER A 6 18.23 -0.13 -23.06
N ALA A 7 17.51 -0.25 -24.18
CA ALA A 7 16.05 -0.41 -24.13
C ALA A 7 15.61 -1.81 -23.62
N GLY A 8 16.34 -2.88 -23.94
CA GLY A 8 15.99 -4.25 -23.57
C GLY A 8 16.25 -4.59 -22.10
N MET A 9 17.36 -4.10 -21.53
CA MET A 9 17.72 -4.31 -20.13
C MET A 9 16.77 -3.61 -19.16
N ASN A 10 16.34 -2.39 -19.48
CA ASN A 10 15.38 -1.64 -18.67
C ASN A 10 14.00 -2.33 -18.61
N ARG A 11 13.59 -2.98 -19.70
CA ARG A 11 12.34 -3.74 -19.76
C ARG A 11 12.38 -5.01 -18.92
N ALA A 12 13.45 -5.81 -19.03
CA ALA A 12 13.61 -7.04 -18.25
C ALA A 12 13.69 -6.76 -16.73
N LEU A 13 14.32 -5.66 -16.33
CA LEU A 13 14.38 -5.23 -14.93
C LEU A 13 13.00 -4.80 -14.40
N ALA A 14 12.23 -4.06 -15.21
CA ALA A 14 10.86 -3.65 -14.87
C ALA A 14 9.92 -4.87 -14.74
N GLU A 15 10.04 -5.84 -15.64
CA GLU A 15 9.30 -7.11 -15.61
C GLU A 15 9.67 -7.95 -14.38
N SER A 16 10.96 -8.03 -14.03
CA SER A 16 11.42 -8.74 -12.83
C SER A 16 10.92 -8.08 -11.54
N ASN A 17 10.94 -6.74 -11.47
CA ASN A 17 10.42 -6.00 -10.32
C ASN A 17 8.90 -6.16 -10.17
N SER A 18 8.15 -6.11 -11.27
CA SER A 18 6.70 -6.28 -11.23
C SER A 18 6.29 -7.69 -10.81
N LEU A 19 7.00 -8.74 -11.26
CA LEU A 19 6.80 -10.11 -10.78
C LEU A 19 7.08 -10.24 -9.28
N ARG A 20 8.14 -9.59 -8.80
CA ARG A 20 8.51 -9.61 -7.39
C ARG A 20 7.48 -8.89 -6.51
N ILE A 21 7.00 -7.72 -6.95
CA ILE A 21 5.92 -6.98 -6.26
C ILE A 21 4.64 -7.82 -6.22
N ARG A 22 4.32 -8.52 -7.32
CA ARG A 22 3.14 -9.40 -7.39
C ARG A 22 3.23 -10.57 -6.41
N ARG A 23 4.39 -11.25 -6.34
CA ARG A 23 4.60 -12.33 -5.35
C ARG A 23 4.46 -11.83 -3.92
N GLN A 24 5.07 -10.69 -3.59
CA GLN A 24 4.92 -10.09 -2.27
C GLN A 24 3.46 -9.77 -1.97
N TYR A 25 2.71 -9.26 -2.94
CA TYR A 25 1.28 -9.01 -2.78
C TYR A 25 0.49 -10.30 -2.51
N ASP A 26 0.80 -11.39 -3.22
CA ASP A 26 0.11 -12.68 -3.06
C ASP A 26 0.37 -13.34 -1.69
N GLU A 27 1.54 -13.11 -1.09
CA GLU A 27 1.90 -13.63 0.24
C GLU A 27 1.29 -12.84 1.40
N ILE A 28 0.79 -11.62 1.18
CA ILE A 28 0.17 -10.82 2.25
C ILE A 28 -1.10 -11.51 2.74
N THR A 29 -1.13 -11.83 4.03
CA THR A 29 -2.32 -12.31 4.73
C THR A 29 -3.20 -11.15 5.17
N TRP A 30 -4.48 -11.41 5.43
CA TRP A 30 -5.41 -10.40 5.94
C TRP A 30 -4.91 -9.76 7.24
N SER A 31 -4.43 -10.59 8.19
CA SER A 31 -3.88 -10.11 9.46
C SER A 31 -2.67 -9.21 9.27
N SER A 32 -1.71 -9.62 8.44
CA SER A 32 -0.53 -8.81 8.11
C SER A 32 -0.93 -7.47 7.47
N PHE A 33 -1.94 -7.49 6.59
CA PHE A 33 -2.48 -6.26 6.00
C PHE A 33 -3.10 -5.31 7.01
N LEU A 34 -3.88 -5.81 7.96
CA LEU A 34 -4.42 -4.98 9.05
C LEU A 34 -3.31 -4.37 9.91
N GLU A 35 -2.26 -5.14 10.22
CA GLU A 35 -1.10 -4.63 10.96
C GLU A 35 -0.35 -3.54 10.17
N MET A 36 -0.20 -3.70 8.85
CA MET A 36 0.38 -2.66 8.00
C MET A 36 -0.41 -1.34 8.06
N ILE A 37 -1.75 -1.38 8.08
CA ILE A 37 -2.60 -0.19 8.23
C ILE A 37 -2.43 0.45 9.61
N LYS A 38 -2.33 -0.35 10.68
CA LYS A 38 -2.08 0.15 12.04
C LYS A 38 -0.72 0.84 12.13
N GLU A 39 0.33 0.23 11.60
CA GLU A 39 1.67 0.82 11.58
C GLU A 39 1.73 2.09 10.73
N LEU A 40 1.02 2.14 9.61
CA LEU A 40 0.87 3.35 8.82
C LEU A 40 0.22 4.48 9.64
N ASN A 41 -0.89 4.19 10.32
CA ASN A 41 -1.55 5.15 11.20
C ASN A 41 -0.66 5.63 12.34
N LYS A 42 0.10 4.73 12.98
CA LYS A 42 1.04 5.06 14.05
C LYS A 42 2.18 5.96 13.58
N LYS A 43 2.64 5.81 12.34
CA LYS A 43 3.62 6.72 11.73
C LYS A 43 2.99 8.08 11.47
N CYS A 44 1.78 8.11 10.91
CA CYS A 44 1.06 9.33 10.58
C CYS A 44 0.53 10.09 11.79
N SER A 45 0.30 9.43 12.93
CA SER A 45 -0.18 10.07 14.17
C SER A 45 0.83 11.04 14.77
N ARG A 46 2.08 11.06 14.29
CA ARG A 46 3.09 12.06 14.67
C ARG A 46 2.94 13.37 13.90
N PHE A 47 2.18 13.36 12.81
CA PHE A 47 2.04 14.48 11.89
C PHE A 47 0.63 15.05 11.99
N ARG A 48 0.55 16.34 12.31
CA ARG A 48 -0.69 17.13 12.21
C ARG A 48 -0.62 17.98 10.95
N ASN A 49 -1.76 18.15 10.29
CA ASN A 49 -1.88 19.15 9.24
C ASN A 49 -1.94 20.57 9.86
N GLU A 50 -1.91 21.59 9.00
CA GLU A 50 -2.02 23.02 9.37
C GLU A 50 -3.24 23.34 10.26
N ASN A 51 -4.29 22.53 10.17
CA ASN A 51 -5.54 22.66 10.92
C ASN A 51 -5.56 21.85 12.23
N GLY A 52 -4.40 21.32 12.67
CA GLY A 52 -4.24 20.49 13.86
C GLY A 52 -4.86 19.09 13.76
N LYS A 53 -5.28 18.65 12.57
CA LYS A 53 -5.90 17.34 12.35
C LYS A 53 -4.85 16.29 12.03
N TYR A 54 -5.08 15.06 12.50
CA TYR A 54 -4.28 13.89 12.15
C TYR A 54 -4.82 13.22 10.89
N ILE A 55 -3.93 12.63 10.11
CA ILE A 55 -4.31 11.78 8.97
C ILE A 55 -4.43 10.34 9.45
N CYS A 56 -5.57 9.72 9.13
CA CYS A 56 -5.84 8.32 9.43
C CYS A 56 -6.26 7.56 8.17
N PHE A 57 -5.93 6.27 8.17
CA PHE A 57 -6.21 5.31 7.14
C PHE A 57 -7.06 4.19 7.75
N ALA A 58 -8.16 3.84 7.10
CA ALA A 58 -8.97 2.69 7.50
C ALA A 58 -9.47 1.94 6.28
N LEU A 59 -9.83 0.68 6.49
CA LEU A 59 -10.50 -0.11 5.47
C LEU A 59 -11.99 0.21 5.45
N ASP A 60 -12.58 0.07 4.27
CA ASP A 60 -14.03 0.06 4.17
C ASP A 60 -14.61 -1.06 5.04
N LYS A 61 -15.69 -0.76 5.78
CA LYS A 61 -16.37 -1.71 6.66
C LYS A 61 -16.93 -2.91 5.92
N SER A 62 -17.20 -2.76 4.61
CA SER A 62 -17.63 -3.86 3.75
C SER A 62 -16.50 -4.83 3.38
N CYS A 63 -15.24 -4.51 3.71
CA CYS A 63 -14.10 -5.37 3.43
C CYS A 63 -13.85 -6.31 4.61
N THR A 64 -14.12 -7.60 4.40
CA THR A 64 -13.91 -8.68 5.36
C THR A 64 -12.90 -9.71 4.84
N ASP A 65 -12.48 -10.63 5.70
CA ASP A 65 -11.44 -11.66 5.51
C ASP A 65 -11.83 -12.82 4.58
N GLY A 66 -12.49 -12.51 3.46
CA GLY A 66 -12.87 -13.50 2.45
C GLY A 66 -11.77 -13.78 1.41
N VAL A 67 -11.91 -14.88 0.65
CA VAL A 67 -10.94 -15.35 -0.37
C VAL A 67 -10.51 -14.26 -1.38
N PHE A 68 -11.35 -13.26 -1.64
CA PHE A 68 -11.07 -12.15 -2.55
C PHE A 68 -10.93 -10.79 -1.87
N TRP A 69 -10.58 -10.74 -0.59
CA TRP A 69 -10.43 -9.50 0.17
C TRP A 69 -9.43 -8.54 -0.49
N LYS A 70 -8.38 -9.07 -1.12
CA LYS A 70 -7.36 -8.31 -1.87
C LYS A 70 -7.96 -7.45 -2.99
N ASN A 71 -8.94 -7.97 -3.71
CA ASN A 71 -9.64 -7.24 -4.79
C ASN A 71 -10.68 -6.24 -4.24
N LYS A 72 -11.12 -6.44 -2.99
CA LYS A 72 -12.16 -5.62 -2.34
C LYS A 72 -11.57 -4.58 -1.37
N ALA A 73 -10.30 -4.71 -1.01
CA ALA A 73 -9.62 -3.86 -0.05
C ALA A 73 -9.52 -2.43 -0.58
N ARG A 74 -10.28 -1.53 0.03
CA ARG A 74 -10.24 -0.10 -0.25
C ARG A 74 -9.80 0.64 1.01
N ILE A 75 -8.61 1.23 0.95
CA ILE A 75 -8.09 2.08 2.01
C ILE A 75 -8.69 3.47 1.82
N LYS A 76 -9.40 3.96 2.83
CA LYS A 76 -9.89 5.34 2.90
C LYS A 76 -8.93 6.15 3.76
N CYS A 77 -8.59 7.34 3.27
CA CYS A 77 -7.84 8.35 4.00
C CYS A 77 -8.82 9.43 4.50
N PHE A 78 -8.68 9.83 5.76
CA PHE A 78 -9.52 10.87 6.36
C PHE A 78 -8.74 11.63 7.44
N SER A 79 -9.18 12.85 7.73
CA SER A 79 -8.57 13.69 8.77
C SER A 79 -9.44 13.73 10.02
N VAL A 80 -8.85 13.45 11.19
CA VAL A 80 -9.54 13.45 12.49
C VAL A 80 -8.95 14.51 13.42
N ARG A 81 -9.81 15.14 14.23
CA ARG A 81 -9.37 15.89 15.41
C ARG A 81 -9.52 14.97 16.61
N LEU A 82 -8.42 14.70 17.30
CA LEU A 82 -8.47 14.14 18.64
C LEU A 82 -8.67 15.33 19.59
N PHE A 83 -9.83 15.37 20.25
CA PHE A 83 -10.18 16.38 21.24
C PHE A 83 -9.48 16.08 22.56
#